data_AF-A0A2M7B9T7-F1
#
_entry.id   AF-A0A2M7B9T7-F1
#
_cell.length_a   1.000
_cell.length_b   1.000
_cell.length_c   1.000
_cell.angle_alpha   90.00
_cell.angle_beta   90.00
_cell.angle_gamma   90.00
#
_symmetry.space_group_name_H-M   'P 1'
#
loop_
_entity.id
_entity.type
_entity.pdbx_description
1 polymer ?
#
loop_
_entity_poly.entity_id
_entity_poly.type
_entity_poly.pdbx_seq_one_letter_code
_entity_poly.pdbx_strand_id
1 'polypeptide(L)' 'MANKKEKPLAWLGSSKKDLMALPVIVRKFFGHALDFAQRGEQHDAAKVLKGFGGAGVLEIVENDQGNTYRAAY' A
#
# COMPACT_ATOMS: atom_id res chain seq x y z
N MET A 1 3.57 13.34 16.79
CA MET A 1 5.02 13.05 16.81
C MET A 1 5.21 11.74 16.08
N ALA A 2 5.91 11.71 14.94
CA ALA A 2 6.17 10.46 14.24
C ALA A 2 7.06 9.58 15.13
N ASN A 3 6.61 8.36 15.39
CA ASN A 3 7.34 7.39 16.19
C ASN A 3 8.69 7.13 15.51
N LYS A 4 9.80 7.26 16.24
CA LYS A 4 11.18 7.29 15.70
C LYS A 4 11.65 5.98 15.05
N LYS A 5 10.75 5.02 14.81
CA LYS A 5 10.99 3.67 14.27
C LYS A 5 10.22 3.34 12.98
N GLU A 6 9.28 4.18 12.54
CA GLU A 6 8.54 3.92 11.29
C GLU A 6 9.35 4.40 10.08
N LYS A 7 9.52 3.53 9.09
CA LYS A 7 10.05 3.90 7.78
C LYS A 7 9.08 4.92 7.15
N PRO A 8 9.56 6.07 6.67
CA PRO A 8 8.69 7.05 6.03
C PRO A 8 8.19 6.52 4.68
N LEU A 9 6.91 6.79 4.38
CA LEU A 9 6.36 6.56 3.04
C LEU A 9 6.73 7.72 2.11
N ALA A 10 7.43 7.41 1.03
CA ALA A 10 7.64 8.34 -0.07
C ALA A 10 6.53 8.15 -1.11
N TRP A 11 5.73 9.21 -1.34
CA TRP A 11 4.65 9.18 -2.32
C TRP A 11 5.17 9.64 -3.68
N LEU A 12 5.04 8.78 -4.70
CA LEU A 12 5.45 9.11 -6.06
C LEU A 12 4.28 9.68 -6.85
N GLY A 13 4.48 10.82 -7.51
CA GLY A 13 3.47 11.46 -8.36
C GLY A 13 2.15 11.73 -7.62
N SER A 14 1.03 11.31 -8.22
CA SER A 14 -0.32 11.47 -7.67
C SER A 14 -0.70 10.44 -6.61
N SER A 15 0.15 9.46 -6.29
CA SER A 15 -0.22 8.29 -5.48
C SER A 15 -0.93 8.62 -4.17
N LYS A 16 -0.49 9.65 -3.43
CA LYS A 16 -1.17 10.08 -2.19
C LYS A 16 -2.55 10.65 -2.46
N LYS A 17 -2.68 11.48 -3.50
CA LYS A 17 -3.95 12.09 -3.89
C LYS A 17 -4.93 11.00 -4.33
N ASP A 18 -4.46 10.05 -5.13
CA ASP A 18 -5.28 8.96 -5.67
C ASP A 18 -5.76 8.03 -4.55
N LEU A 19 -4.87 7.65 -3.61
CA LEU A 19 -5.25 6.90 -2.41
C LEU A 19 -6.34 7.62 -1.60
N MET A 20 -6.24 8.94 -1.45
CA MET A 20 -7.22 9.71 -0.68
C MET A 20 -8.57 9.82 -1.37
N ALA A 21 -8.63 9.65 -2.70
CA ALA A 21 -9.86 9.63 -3.50
C ALA A 21 -10.54 8.26 -3.54
N LEU A 22 -9.89 7.20 -3.06
CA LEU A 22 -10.46 5.85 -3.02
C LEU A 22 -11.64 5.74 -2.02
N PRO A 23 -12.56 4.79 -2.27
CA PRO A 23 -13.58 4.42 -1.29
C PRO A 23 -12.99 4.16 0.08
N VAL A 24 -13.72 4.55 1.14
CA VAL A 24 -13.21 4.51 2.52
C VAL A 24 -12.75 3.11 2.93
N ILE A 25 -13.43 2.06 2.48
CA ILE A 25 -13.08 0.68 2.83
C ILE A 25 -11.73 0.28 2.22
N VAL A 26 -11.49 0.61 0.96
CA VAL A 26 -10.24 0.36 0.24
C VAL A 26 -9.11 1.18 0.85
N ARG A 27 -9.35 2.46 1.14
CA ARG A 27 -8.35 3.34 1.76
C ARG A 27 -7.92 2.84 3.15
N LYS A 28 -8.85 2.30 3.94
CA LYS A 28 -8.53 1.71 5.25
C LYS A 28 -7.65 0.46 5.10
N PHE A 29 -8.01 -0.43 4.18
CA PHE A 29 -7.22 -1.63 3.91
C PHE A 29 -5.80 -1.29 3.43
N PHE A 30 -5.67 -0.40 2.44
CA PHE A 30 -4.35 0.05 1.97
C PHE A 30 -3.56 0.76 3.06
N GLY A 31 -4.20 1.61 3.87
CA GLY A 31 -3.55 2.26 5.01
C GLY A 31 -2.99 1.27 6.03
N HIS A 32 -3.72 0.19 6.33
CA HIS A 32 -3.26 -0.86 7.23
C HIS A 32 -2.07 -1.64 6.66
N ALA A 33 -2.12 -1.99 5.38
CA ALA A 33 -0.99 -2.67 4.72
C ALA A 33 0.27 -1.79 4.64
N LEU A 34 0.11 -0.48 4.42
CA LEU A 34 1.23 0.46 4.43
C LEU A 34 1.83 0.62 5.84
N ASP A 35 1.03 0.61 6.90
CA ASP A 35 1.52 0.62 8.30
C ASP A 35 2.44 -0.59 8.59
N PHE A 36 2.12 -1.79 8.08
CA PHE A 36 3.02 -2.95 8.15
C PHE A 36 4.36 -2.65 7.45
N ALA A 37 4.31 -2.12 6.22
CA ALA A 37 5.51 -1.77 5.47
C ALA A 37 6.37 -0.71 6.20
N GLN A 38 5.74 0.27 6.85
CA GLN A 38 6.43 1.27 7.66
C GLN A 38 7.13 0.64 8.88
N ARG A 39 6.59 -0.44 9.44
CA ARG A 39 7.21 -1.20 10.53
C ARG A 39 8.27 -2.20 10.06
N GLY A 40 8.44 -2.33 8.74
CA GLY A 40 9.32 -3.33 8.12
C GLY A 40 8.74 -4.74 8.10
N GLU A 41 7.43 -4.85 8.32
CA GLU A 41 6.66 -6.08 8.23
C GLU A 41 5.96 -6.16 6.86
N GLN A 42 5.42 -7.33 6.54
CA GLN A 42 4.65 -7.55 5.32
C GLN A 42 3.23 -7.97 5.70
N HIS A 43 2.24 -7.25 5.17
CA HIS A 43 0.83 -7.61 5.35
C HIS A 43 0.50 -8.90 4.59
N ASP A 44 -0.35 -9.77 5.14
CA ASP A 44 -0.66 -11.10 4.55
C ASP A 44 -1.20 -11.03 3.11
N ALA A 45 -1.89 -9.95 2.78
CA ALA A 45 -2.40 -9.72 1.43
C ALA A 45 -1.36 -9.21 0.42
N ALA A 46 -0.17 -8.82 0.88
CA ALA A 46 0.89 -8.28 0.04
C ALA A 46 1.61 -9.39 -0.71
N LYS A 47 1.79 -9.18 -2.02
CA LYS A 47 2.42 -10.15 -2.92
C LYS A 47 3.56 -9.49 -3.68
N VAL A 48 4.58 -10.26 -4.04
CA VAL A 48 5.65 -9.76 -4.90
C VAL A 48 5.07 -9.46 -6.28
N LEU A 49 5.24 -8.23 -6.75
CA LEU A 49 4.86 -7.82 -8.09
C LEU A 49 5.81 -8.46 -9.11
N LYS A 50 5.27 -9.34 -9.94
CA LYS A 50 6.06 -10.04 -10.96
C LYS A 50 6.57 -9.08 -12.03
N GLY A 51 7.74 -9.38 -12.60
CA GLY A 51 8.34 -8.59 -13.67
C GLY A 51 9.30 -7.48 -13.22
N PHE A 52 9.41 -7.21 -11.92
CA PHE A 52 10.29 -6.17 -11.35
C PHE A 52 11.61 -6.71 -10.78
N GLY A 53 12.15 -7.79 -11.35
CA GLY A 53 13.53 -8.22 -11.06
C GLY A 53 13.81 -8.69 -9.62
N GLY A 54 12.82 -9.24 -8.92
CA GLY A 54 12.98 -9.80 -7.56
C GLY A 54 11.81 -9.43 -6.64
N ALA A 55 11.98 -9.62 -5.33
CA ALA A 55 11.02 -9.22 -4.29
C ALA A 55 11.08 -7.71 -3.94
N GLY A 56 11.55 -6.88 -4.88
CA GLY A 56 11.82 -5.46 -4.65
C GLY A 56 10.59 -4.55 -4.71
N VAL A 57 9.48 -5.04 -5.27
CA VAL A 57 8.20 -4.32 -5.32
C VAL A 57 7.10 -5.26 -4.86
N LEU A 58 6.32 -4.81 -3.89
CA LEU A 58 5.13 -5.50 -3.40
C LEU A 58 3.87 -4.85 -3.96
N GLU A 59 2.80 -5.61 -4.00
CA GLU A 59 1.48 -5.13 -4.34
C GLU A 59 0.40 -5.67 -3.41
N ILE A 60 -0.63 -4.85 -3.19
CA ILE A 60 -1.87 -5.23 -2.52
C ILE A 60 -3.05 -4.93 -3.45
N VAL A 61 -4.07 -5.78 -3.38
CA VAL A 61 -5.29 -5.68 -4.20
C VAL A 61 -6.49 -5.74 -3.26
N GLU A 62 -7.44 -4.84 -3.47
CA GLU A 62 -8.70 -4.82 -2.73
C GLU A 62 -9.86 -4.49 -3.67
N ASN A 63 -11.01 -5.10 -3.41
CA ASN A 63 -12.23 -4.87 -4.16
C ASN A 63 -13.23 -4.05 -3.34
N ASP A 64 -14.07 -3.29 -4.03
CA ASP A 64 -15.31 -2.77 -3.46
C ASP A 64 -16.52 -3.30 -4.24
N GLN A 65 -17.70 -2.73 -4.01
CA GLN A 65 -18.95 -3.19 -4.64
C GLN A 65 -18.94 -3.09 -6.18
N GLY A 66 -18.01 -2.35 -6.81
CA GLY A 66 -18.00 -2.17 -8.25
C GLY A 66 -16.62 -2.17 -8.92
N ASN A 67 -15.52 -2.16 -8.17
CA ASN A 67 -14.18 -1.96 -8.71
C ASN A 67 -13.12 -2.82 -8.01
N THR A 68 -11.99 -2.98 -8.70
CA THR A 68 -10.77 -3.57 -8.17
C THR A 68 -9.66 -2.53 -8.16
N TYR A 69 -9.04 -2.34 -7.00
CA TYR A 69 -7.97 -1.37 -6.78
C TYR A 69 -6.66 -2.08 -6.47
N ARG A 70 -5.55 -1.46 -6.87
CA ARG A 70 -4.20 -1.98 -6.64
C ARG A 70 -3.29 -0.86 -6.15
N ALA A 71 -2.48 -1.15 -5.15
CA ALA A 71 -1.38 -0.29 -4.73
C ALA A 71 -0.07 -1.09 -4.79
N ALA A 72 0.97 -0.50 -5.38
CA ALA A 72 2.33 -1.06 -5.42
C ALA A 72 3.26 -0.19 -4.58
N TYR A 73 4.13 -0.81 -3.78
CA TYR A 73 5.05 -0.15 -2.85
C TYR A 73 6.29 -0.98 -2.57
#